data_AF-A0A4Q1HID0-F1
#
_entry.id   AF-A0A4Q1HID0-F1
#
_cell.length_a   1.000
_cell.length_b   1.000
_cell.length_c   1.000
_cell.angle_alpha   90.00
_cell.angle_beta   90.00
_cell.angle_gamma   90.00
#
_symmetry.space_group_name_H-M   'P 1'
#
loop_
_entity.id
_entity.type
_entity.pdbx_description
1 polymer ?
#
loop_
_entity_poly.entity_id
_entity_poly.type
_entity_poly.pdbx_seq_one_letter_code
_entity_poly.pdbx_strand_id
1 'polypeptide(L)'
;MEYREYRTKDKSEWGDGPWQQEPDKIQFTDEATGLPCLIVRGPSGALCGYVGIAKGHQDFEKHYDAVPVECHWGLTFSDFCAETGDESKHICHRPEPGEPDHVWWLGFDCAHSGDHCPKYDRDLQTLGTYRTVAYVKRQIASIASQLAERA
;
A
#
# COMPACT_ATOMS: atom_id res chain seq x y z
N MET A 1 11.81 6.43 -8.41
CA MET A 1 11.46 5.02 -8.61
C MET A 1 10.50 4.93 -9.80
N GLU A 2 10.68 3.97 -10.71
CA GLU A 2 9.81 3.84 -11.89
C GLU A 2 8.37 3.41 -11.51
N TYR A 3 7.38 3.90 -12.27
CA TYR A 3 5.99 3.44 -12.18
C TYR A 3 5.84 2.01 -12.71
N ARG A 4 5.28 1.10 -11.91
CA ARG A 4 5.06 -0.30 -12.30
C ARG A 4 3.72 -0.80 -11.80
N GLU A 5 3.05 -1.62 -12.61
CA GLU A 5 1.82 -2.32 -12.23
C GLU A 5 1.97 -3.83 -12.41
N TYR A 6 1.39 -4.59 -11.49
CA TYR A 6 1.36 -6.05 -11.56
C TYR A 6 -0.07 -6.56 -11.37
N ARG A 7 -0.44 -7.58 -12.14
CA ARG A 7 -1.73 -8.28 -12.10
C ARG A 7 -1.44 -9.76 -11.93
N THR A 8 -1.55 -10.24 -10.70
CA THR A 8 -1.01 -11.53 -10.26
C THR A 8 -2.06 -12.43 -9.62
N LYS A 9 -3.21 -11.89 -9.21
CA LYS A 9 -4.29 -12.68 -8.63
C LYS A 9 -5.30 -13.08 -9.69
N ASP A 10 -5.73 -14.34 -9.63
CA ASP A 10 -6.94 -14.79 -10.29
C ASP A 10 -8.16 -14.29 -9.48
N LYS A 11 -9.02 -13.52 -10.14
CA LYS A 11 -10.22 -12.88 -9.58
C LYS A 11 -11.50 -13.39 -10.25
N SER A 12 -11.41 -14.47 -11.04
CA SER A 12 -12.52 -15.05 -11.79
C SER A 12 -13.71 -15.47 -10.92
N GLU A 13 -13.46 -15.80 -9.65
CA GLU A 13 -14.47 -16.19 -8.68
C GLU A 13 -14.92 -15.03 -7.75
N TRP A 14 -14.44 -13.81 -7.96
CA TRP A 14 -14.85 -12.64 -7.17
C TRP A 14 -16.06 -11.99 -7.85
N GLY A 15 -16.94 -11.37 -7.07
CA GLY A 15 -18.08 -10.62 -7.58
C GLY A 15 -17.69 -9.49 -8.54
N ASP A 16 -18.69 -8.90 -9.19
CA ASP A 16 -18.50 -7.74 -10.07
C ASP A 16 -18.11 -6.50 -9.27
N GLY A 17 -17.07 -5.79 -9.73
CA GLY A 17 -16.65 -4.54 -9.11
C GLY A 17 -15.38 -3.94 -9.72
N PRO A 18 -14.98 -2.72 -9.31
CA PRO A 18 -13.81 -2.04 -9.85
C PRO A 18 -12.51 -2.84 -9.65
N TRP A 19 -12.43 -3.64 -8.58
CA TRP A 19 -11.28 -4.51 -8.30
C TRP A 19 -10.96 -5.46 -9.46
N GLN A 20 -11.92 -5.83 -10.31
CA GLN A 20 -11.67 -6.70 -11.46
C GLN A 20 -10.66 -6.07 -12.42
N GLN A 21 -10.76 -4.76 -12.63
CA GLN A 21 -9.90 -4.01 -13.55
C GLN A 21 -8.72 -3.32 -12.87
N GLU A 22 -8.64 -3.30 -11.54
CA GLU A 22 -7.51 -2.72 -10.83
C GLU A 22 -6.30 -3.67 -10.74
N PRO A 23 -5.06 -3.15 -10.74
CA PRO A 23 -3.85 -3.92 -10.46
C PRO A 23 -3.85 -4.54 -9.05
N ASP A 24 -3.01 -5.55 -8.86
CA ASP A 24 -2.76 -6.18 -7.55
C ASP A 24 -1.55 -5.60 -6.84
N LYS A 25 -0.64 -4.99 -7.60
CA LYS A 25 0.43 -4.18 -7.04
C LYS A 25 0.66 -2.96 -7.93
N ILE A 26 0.89 -1.80 -7.32
CA ILE A 26 1.37 -0.59 -7.99
C ILE A 26 2.59 -0.09 -7.23
N GLN A 27 3.64 0.25 -7.96
CA GLN A 27 4.81 0.94 -7.46
C GLN A 27 4.89 2.30 -8.12
N PHE A 28 5.10 3.36 -7.36
CA PHE A 28 5.20 4.71 -7.90
C PHE A 28 5.91 5.66 -6.91
N THR A 29 6.44 6.76 -7.42
CA THR A 29 6.98 7.84 -6.57
C THR A 29 5.87 8.86 -6.33
N ASP A 30 5.69 9.30 -5.08
CA ASP A 30 4.83 10.45 -4.81
C ASP A 30 5.51 11.72 -5.34
N GLU A 31 4.87 12.42 -6.28
CA GLU A 31 5.49 13.53 -7.00
C GLU A 31 5.77 14.75 -6.11
N ALA A 32 4.98 14.95 -5.06
CA ALA A 32 5.11 16.12 -4.18
C ALA A 32 6.29 15.97 -3.20
N THR A 33 6.53 14.76 -2.71
CA THR A 33 7.51 14.48 -1.65
C THR A 33 8.73 13.72 -2.13
N GLY A 34 8.65 13.08 -3.30
CA GLY A 34 9.69 12.17 -3.81
C GLY A 34 9.75 10.82 -3.09
N LEU A 35 8.84 10.55 -2.16
CA LEU A 35 8.86 9.30 -1.38
C LEU A 35 8.37 8.11 -2.22
N PRO A 36 9.04 6.94 -2.13
CA PRO A 36 8.60 5.74 -2.81
C PRO A 36 7.30 5.23 -2.18
N CYS A 37 6.36 4.82 -3.02
CA CYS A 37 5.03 4.39 -2.62
C CYS A 37 4.63 3.06 -3.25
N LEU A 38 3.86 2.27 -2.51
CA LEU A 38 3.29 1.01 -3.00
C LEU A 38 1.79 0.94 -2.73
N ILE A 39 1.08 0.28 -3.63
CA ILE A 39 -0.22 -0.35 -3.37
C ILE A 39 -0.02 -1.85 -3.52
N VAL A 40 -0.50 -2.64 -2.56
CA VAL A 40 -0.43 -4.11 -2.63
C VAL A 40 -1.76 -4.71 -2.23
N ARG A 41 -2.29 -5.64 -3.03
CA ARG A 41 -3.55 -6.33 -2.76
C ARG A 41 -3.36 -7.47 -1.77
N GLY A 42 -4.03 -7.34 -0.63
CA GLY A 42 -4.01 -8.30 0.46
C GLY A 42 -4.70 -9.63 0.12
N PRO A 43 -4.64 -10.60 1.05
CA PRO A 43 -5.24 -11.91 0.89
C PRO A 43 -6.79 -11.90 0.87
N SER A 44 -7.43 -10.88 1.44
CA SER A 44 -8.89 -10.65 1.42
C SER A 44 -9.40 -9.98 0.14
N GLY A 45 -8.49 -9.62 -0.77
CA GLY A 45 -8.79 -8.88 -1.99
C GLY A 45 -8.87 -7.36 -1.81
N ALA A 46 -8.84 -6.86 -0.57
CA ALA A 46 -8.67 -5.44 -0.27
C ALA A 46 -7.28 -4.94 -0.70
N LEU A 47 -7.18 -3.64 -0.95
CA LEU A 47 -5.91 -2.97 -1.22
C LEU A 47 -5.30 -2.43 0.08
N CYS A 48 -3.99 -2.42 0.15
CA CYS A 48 -3.20 -1.78 1.20
C CYS A 48 -2.29 -0.72 0.56
N GLY A 49 -1.98 0.35 1.30
CA GLY A 49 -1.09 1.42 0.84
C GLY A 49 0.13 1.56 1.72
N TYR A 50 1.28 1.90 1.12
CA TYR A 50 2.56 1.99 1.80
C TYR A 50 3.39 3.18 1.29
N VAL A 51 4.12 3.82 2.20
CA VAL A 51 5.10 4.87 1.94
C VAL A 51 6.43 4.44 2.54
N GLY A 52 7.49 4.50 1.73
CA GLY A 52 8.84 4.13 2.13
C GLY A 52 9.64 5.34 2.56
N ILE A 53 10.39 5.21 3.65
CA ILE A 53 11.35 6.21 4.14
C ILE A 53 12.75 5.60 4.23
N ALA A 54 13.76 6.42 3.96
CA ALA A 54 15.16 6.01 4.04
C ALA A 54 15.74 6.24 5.44
N LYS A 55 16.92 5.66 5.71
CA LYS A 55 17.61 5.69 7.01
C LYS A 55 17.81 7.08 7.63
N GLY A 56 17.82 8.15 6.82
CA GLY A 56 17.95 9.51 7.30
C GLY A 56 16.69 10.09 7.96
N HIS A 57 15.52 9.47 7.77
CA HIS A 57 14.25 9.97 8.27
C HIS A 57 14.08 9.69 9.78
N GLN A 58 13.53 10.64 10.54
CA GLN A 58 13.42 10.50 12.00
C GLN A 58 12.56 9.32 12.48
N ASP A 59 11.64 8.85 11.62
CA ASP A 59 10.73 7.74 11.90
C ASP A 59 11.18 6.40 11.29
N PHE A 60 12.40 6.34 10.75
CA PHE A 60 12.98 5.10 10.23
C PHE A 60 13.10 4.03 11.34
N GLU A 61 12.80 2.77 11.02
CA GLU A 61 12.78 1.62 11.95
C GLU A 61 11.82 1.75 13.15
N LYS A 62 10.97 2.79 13.21
CA LYS A 62 9.93 2.87 14.23
C LYS A 62 8.77 1.95 13.91
N HIS A 63 8.25 1.30 14.96
CA HIS A 63 6.98 0.60 14.89
C HIS A 63 5.87 1.58 14.51
N TYR A 64 4.90 1.15 13.69
CA TYR A 64 3.86 2.02 13.16
C TYR A 64 3.06 2.77 14.24
N ASP A 65 2.79 2.15 15.39
CA ASP A 65 2.11 2.78 16.54
C ASP A 65 2.85 4.00 17.11
N ALA A 66 4.17 4.10 16.87
CA ALA A 66 4.99 5.20 17.35
C ALA A 66 5.10 6.36 16.34
N VAL A 67 4.49 6.22 15.16
CA VAL A 67 4.55 7.21 14.09
C VAL A 67 3.21 7.97 14.05
N PRO A 68 3.18 9.26 14.43
CA PRO A 68 1.93 10.02 14.55
C PRO A 68 1.48 10.56 13.18
N VAL A 69 1.04 9.65 12.31
CA VAL A 69 0.45 9.99 11.01
C VAL A 69 -0.99 9.49 10.93
N GLU A 70 -1.86 10.33 10.41
CA GLU A 70 -3.28 10.05 10.25
C GLU A 70 -3.57 9.50 8.85
N CYS A 71 -4.30 8.40 8.79
CA CYS A 71 -4.80 7.80 7.55
C CYS A 71 -5.99 6.87 7.85
N HIS A 72 -6.40 6.08 6.86
CA HIS A 72 -7.51 5.12 6.94
C HIS A 72 -7.38 4.16 8.14
N TRP A 73 -8.01 4.54 9.25
CA TRP A 73 -7.92 3.87 10.57
C TRP A 73 -6.51 3.80 11.18
N GLY A 74 -5.60 4.62 10.70
CA GLY A 74 -4.20 4.64 11.14
C GLY A 74 -3.30 3.64 10.41
N LEU A 75 -2.01 3.70 10.72
CA LEU A 75 -1.05 2.74 10.19
C LEU A 75 -1.25 1.37 10.84
N THR A 76 -1.04 0.31 10.06
CA THR A 76 -1.12 -1.09 10.49
C THR A 76 0.12 -1.90 10.12
N PHE A 77 1.13 -1.24 9.52
CA PHE A 77 2.35 -1.89 9.05
C PHE A 77 3.58 -0.99 9.20
N SER A 78 4.68 -1.58 9.67
CA SER A 78 6.02 -1.01 9.67
C SER A 78 7.06 -2.13 9.57
N ASP A 79 7.77 -2.24 8.46
CA ASP A 79 8.86 -3.21 8.30
C ASP A 79 9.78 -2.83 7.12
N PHE A 80 10.88 -3.55 6.95
CA PHE A 80 11.70 -3.50 5.74
C PHE A 80 11.00 -4.12 4.53
N CYS A 81 11.66 -4.02 3.38
CA CYS A 81 11.33 -4.85 2.21
C CYS A 81 11.18 -6.32 2.59
N ALA A 82 10.13 -6.96 2.09
CA ALA A 82 9.94 -8.40 2.26
C ALA A 82 11.10 -9.17 1.58
N GLU A 83 11.70 -10.12 2.31
CA GLU A 83 12.78 -11.00 1.81
C GLU A 83 12.22 -12.09 0.88
N THR A 84 11.91 -11.73 -0.36
CA THR A 84 11.26 -12.62 -1.35
C THR A 84 11.76 -12.37 -2.76
N GLY A 85 11.81 -13.43 -3.56
CA GLY A 85 12.21 -13.36 -4.97
C GLY A 85 11.10 -12.90 -5.92
N ASP A 86 9.86 -12.69 -5.45
CA ASP A 86 8.72 -12.32 -6.30
C ASP A 86 8.22 -10.90 -6.01
N GLU A 87 8.88 -9.90 -6.61
CA GLU A 87 8.53 -8.48 -6.43
C GLU A 87 7.05 -8.17 -6.74
N SER A 88 6.37 -9.00 -7.55
CA SER A 88 5.02 -8.70 -8.04
C SER A 88 3.92 -8.83 -6.99
N LYS A 89 4.23 -9.38 -5.80
CA LYS A 89 3.23 -9.75 -4.77
C LYS A 89 3.49 -9.21 -3.36
N HIS A 90 4.68 -8.68 -3.10
CA HIS A 90 5.11 -8.36 -1.74
C HIS A 90 5.43 -6.87 -1.55
N ILE A 91 5.57 -6.47 -0.29
CA ILE A 91 5.93 -5.11 0.13
C ILE A 91 7.44 -4.95 -0.09
N CYS A 92 7.81 -4.61 -1.31
CA CYS A 92 9.14 -4.11 -1.65
C CYS A 92 9.07 -3.40 -3.01
N HIS A 93 10.02 -2.51 -3.27
CA HIS A 93 10.20 -1.88 -4.57
C HIS A 93 11.32 -2.52 -5.37
N ARG A 94 11.32 -2.25 -6.66
CA ARG A 94 12.52 -2.36 -7.49
C ARG A 94 13.21 -0.99 -7.51
N PRO A 95 14.37 -0.82 -6.85
CA PRO A 95 15.11 0.43 -6.91
C PRO A 95 15.70 0.64 -8.30
N GLU A 96 15.67 1.89 -8.77
CA GLU A 96 16.51 2.29 -9.91
C GLU A 96 17.96 2.51 -9.47
N PRO A 97 18.94 2.48 -10.40
CA PRO A 97 20.34 2.75 -10.06
C PRO A 97 20.50 4.07 -9.30
N GLY A 98 21.06 3.99 -8.08
CA GLY A 98 21.26 5.15 -7.21
C GLY A 98 20.13 5.40 -6.20
N GLU A 99 19.04 4.66 -6.25
CA GLU A 99 17.97 4.73 -5.25
C GLU A 99 18.28 3.86 -4.02
N PRO A 100 17.80 4.24 -2.82
CA PRO A 100 17.94 3.43 -1.64
C PRO A 100 17.20 2.10 -1.84
N ASP A 101 17.94 1.00 -1.70
CA ASP A 101 17.39 -0.36 -1.60
C ASP A 101 16.93 -0.66 -0.15
N HIS A 102 17.58 -0.01 0.81
CA HIS A 102 17.27 -0.13 2.23
C HIS A 102 16.20 0.89 2.63
N VAL A 103 14.94 0.48 2.51
CA VAL A 103 13.74 1.31 2.77
C VAL A 103 12.90 0.71 3.90
N TRP A 104 12.45 1.56 4.82
CA TRP A 104 11.48 1.23 5.86
C TRP A 104 10.08 1.62 5.39
N TRP A 105 9.19 0.65 5.28
CA TRP A 105 7.84 0.84 4.75
C TRP A 105 6.86 1.03 5.89
N LEU A 106 6.12 2.13 5.84
CA LEU A 106 4.98 2.41 6.71
C LEU A 106 3.69 2.27 5.89
N GLY A 107 2.69 1.58 6.40
CA GLY A 107 1.47 1.33 5.61
C GLY A 107 0.20 1.09 6.42
N PHE A 108 -0.90 1.00 5.69
CA PHE A 108 -2.25 0.76 6.19
C PHE A 108 -2.98 -0.23 5.27
N ASP A 109 -4.00 -0.91 5.78
CA ASP A 109 -4.85 -1.82 5.01
C ASP A 109 -6.31 -1.33 4.90
N CYS A 110 -6.97 -1.69 3.80
CA CYS A 110 -8.40 -1.42 3.61
C CYS A 110 -9.28 -2.65 3.91
N ALA A 111 -8.99 -3.37 4.98
CA ALA A 111 -9.77 -4.52 5.45
C ALA A 111 -10.34 -4.30 6.86
N HIS A 112 -10.69 -3.06 7.18
CA HIS A 112 -11.27 -2.68 8.46
C HIS A 112 -12.79 -2.90 8.50
N SER A 113 -13.39 -2.72 9.68
CA SER A 113 -14.84 -2.73 9.82
C SER A 113 -15.47 -1.65 8.91
N GLY A 114 -16.40 -2.07 8.04
CA GLY A 114 -17.04 -1.21 7.05
C GLY A 114 -16.31 -1.11 5.71
N ASP A 115 -15.14 -1.74 5.54
CA ASP A 115 -14.52 -1.93 4.23
C ASP A 115 -15.04 -3.19 3.54
N HIS A 116 -15.20 -3.09 2.23
CA HIS A 116 -15.57 -4.24 1.40
C HIS A 116 -14.31 -4.99 0.94
N CYS A 117 -14.30 -6.31 1.17
CA CYS A 117 -13.22 -7.23 0.80
C CYS A 117 -13.67 -8.18 -0.33
N PRO A 118 -13.26 -7.94 -1.59
CA PRO A 118 -13.79 -8.64 -2.77
C PRO A 118 -13.72 -10.17 -2.74
N LYS A 119 -12.72 -10.76 -2.08
CA LYS A 119 -12.57 -12.22 -2.05
C LYS A 119 -13.71 -12.92 -1.31
N TYR A 120 -14.35 -12.23 -0.37
CA TYR A 120 -15.42 -12.80 0.46
C TYR A 120 -16.82 -12.54 -0.13
N ASP A 121 -16.90 -11.89 -1.29
CA ASP A 121 -18.14 -11.49 -1.94
C ASP A 121 -18.75 -12.64 -2.76
N ARG A 122 -19.04 -13.77 -2.09
CA ARG A 122 -19.55 -14.96 -2.78
C ARG A 122 -21.06 -15.13 -2.80
N ASP A 123 -21.81 -14.46 -1.93
CA ASP A 123 -23.30 -14.56 -1.86
C ASP A 123 -23.93 -13.60 -0.84
N LEU A 124 -23.13 -13.06 0.09
CA LEU A 124 -23.53 -12.01 1.00
C LEU A 124 -23.07 -10.70 0.38
N GLN A 125 -24.01 -9.81 0.02
CA GLN A 125 -23.67 -8.41 -0.23
C GLN A 125 -22.89 -7.92 0.99
N THR A 126 -21.56 -7.96 0.90
CA THR A 126 -20.72 -7.62 2.04
C THR A 126 -20.88 -6.13 2.23
N LEU A 127 -21.66 -5.77 3.26
CA LEU A 127 -21.98 -4.40 3.63
C LEU A 127 -20.67 -3.67 3.92
N GLY A 128 -20.26 -2.79 3.03
CA GLY A 128 -19.01 -2.06 3.16
C GLY A 128 -18.66 -1.27 1.91
N THR A 129 -17.68 -0.39 2.03
CA THR A 129 -17.19 0.42 0.91
C THR A 129 -15.87 -0.15 0.42
N TYR A 130 -15.79 -0.51 -0.87
CA TYR A 130 -14.52 -0.90 -1.46
C TYR A 130 -13.62 0.32 -1.61
N ARG A 131 -12.39 0.23 -1.10
CA ARG A 131 -11.38 1.28 -1.22
C ARG A 131 -10.58 1.07 -2.50
N THR A 132 -10.95 1.84 -3.52
CA THR A 132 -10.33 1.80 -4.86
C THR A 132 -8.87 2.24 -4.85
N VAL A 133 -8.14 1.93 -5.91
CA VAL A 133 -6.77 2.45 -6.14
C VAL A 133 -6.73 3.97 -5.98
N ALA A 134 -7.75 4.69 -6.49
CA ALA A 134 -7.81 6.14 -6.37
C ALA A 134 -7.95 6.61 -4.91
N TYR A 135 -8.71 5.88 -4.08
CA TYR A 135 -8.79 6.15 -2.65
C TYR A 135 -7.45 5.91 -1.96
N VAL A 136 -6.83 4.74 -2.21
CA VAL A 136 -5.57 4.35 -1.60
C VAL A 136 -4.44 5.32 -1.98
N LYS A 137 -4.37 5.77 -3.24
CA LYS A 137 -3.41 6.80 -3.68
C LYS A 137 -3.57 8.11 -2.91
N ARG A 138 -4.81 8.56 -2.61
CA ARG A 138 -5.03 9.77 -1.81
C ARG A 138 -4.58 9.62 -0.36
N GLN A 139 -4.83 8.46 0.24
CA GLN A 139 -4.35 8.17 1.60
C GLN A 139 -2.81 8.10 1.64
N ILE A 140 -2.18 7.45 0.66
CA ILE A 140 -0.73 7.42 0.49
C ILE A 140 -0.16 8.84 0.37
N ALA A 141 -0.73 9.69 -0.49
CA ALA A 141 -0.27 11.07 -0.66
C ALA A 141 -0.38 11.87 0.66
N SER A 142 -1.46 11.66 1.43
CA SER A 142 -1.64 12.27 2.76
C SER A 142 -0.57 11.80 3.75
N ILE A 143 -0.25 10.50 3.79
CA ILE A 143 0.81 9.96 4.65
C ILE A 143 2.18 10.51 4.21
N ALA A 144 2.46 10.52 2.91
CA ALA A 144 3.72 11.00 2.36
C ALA A 144 3.97 12.48 2.73
N SER A 145 2.95 13.33 2.61
CA SER A 145 3.04 14.74 3.03
C SER A 145 3.37 14.87 4.52
N GLN A 146 2.68 14.12 5.39
CA GLN A 146 2.91 14.15 6.83
C GLN A 146 4.32 13.64 7.19
N LEU A 147 4.82 12.62 6.50
CA LEU A 147 6.19 12.14 6.70
C LEU A 147 7.23 13.16 6.20
N ALA A 148 7.00 13.80 5.06
CA ALA A 148 7.92 14.82 4.55
C ALA A 148 8.07 16.03 5.49
N GLU A 149 7.01 16.41 6.21
CA GLU A 149 7.06 17.45 7.25
C GLU A 149 7.85 17.03 8.51
N ARG A 150 8.22 15.76 8.58
CA ARG A 150 8.90 15.12 9.71
C ARG A 150 10.35 14.71 9.36
N ALA A 151 10.85 15.05 8.18
CA ALA A 151 12.19 14.68 7.73
C ALA A 151 13.30 15.59 8.27
#